data_AF-A0A504BX08-F1
#
_entry.id   AF-A0A504BX08-F1
#
_cell.length_a   1.000
_cell.length_b   1.000
_cell.length_c   1.000
_cell.angle_alpha   90.00
_cell.angle_beta   90.00
_cell.angle_gamma   90.00
#
_symmetry.space_group_name_H-M   'P 1'
#
loop_
_entity.id
_entity.type
_entity.pdbx_description
1 polymer ?
#
loop_
_entity_poly.entity_id
_entity_poly.type
_entity_poly.pdbx_seq_one_letter_code
_entity_poly.pdbx_strand_id
1 'polypeptide(L)'
;MKFSDRAGYLERVRNRKMAESPHAFVRGSTSLFYEWLQKHDQGLPQGPAIWICGDCHLGNLGALADLEGGVAIQIRDFDQTVIGNPAHDLVRLGLSLASAIRSSDLPGVTTAHMLDNLLAGYIEARAVPSGAAGRSDDLKKLIKRAVRRRWHNLATERFEGSDGALPRNRRFWPLHRGERGKVLSFCHNLNMLALTPDTAHHGKATWKVVDAAYWIKGCSSLGHLRVAALLRGKHHRMALLDVKEATAAAAPAAPHTSMPKNHAERVIAGAKAISPNLGDRMACGLLDGKPVFVRAISPQDMKLEIDSLTGEQTQTIAHHLGAIVGLSHRQQMEDAAWQSWTKDLRRTADAKADAPTWLWASVVDLLASHELAYLDHCRRFALAK
;
A
#
# COMPACT_ATOMS: atom_id res chain seq x y z
N MET A 1 -2.47 -0.21 -30.50
CA MET A 1 -3.49 -0.97 -29.74
C MET A 1 -4.79 -0.19 -29.78
N LYS A 2 -5.92 -0.81 -30.17
CA LYS A 2 -7.21 -0.12 -30.13
C LYS A 2 -7.62 0.06 -28.67
N PHE A 3 -8.38 1.12 -28.39
CA PHE A 3 -8.87 1.41 -27.04
C PHE A 3 -9.67 0.22 -26.45
N SER A 4 -10.46 -0.46 -27.29
CA SER A 4 -11.22 -1.68 -26.96
C SER A 4 -10.36 -2.81 -26.39
N ASP A 5 -9.09 -2.91 -26.80
CA ASP A 5 -8.23 -4.04 -26.45
C ASP A 5 -7.50 -3.81 -25.11
N ARG A 6 -7.66 -2.62 -24.51
CA ARG A 6 -6.96 -2.21 -23.28
C ARG A 6 -7.22 -3.20 -22.15
N ALA A 7 -8.48 -3.60 -21.93
CA ALA A 7 -8.84 -4.50 -20.83
C ALA A 7 -8.10 -5.85 -20.94
N GLY A 8 -8.21 -6.53 -22.08
CA GLY A 8 -7.54 -7.82 -22.29
C GLY A 8 -6.02 -7.72 -22.23
N TYR A 9 -5.41 -6.60 -22.64
CA TYR A 9 -3.97 -6.40 -22.44
C TYR A 9 -3.59 -6.24 -20.97
N LEU A 10 -4.32 -5.43 -20.22
CA LEU A 10 -4.04 -5.21 -18.80
C LEU A 10 -4.19 -6.50 -18.01
N GLU A 11 -5.16 -7.35 -18.38
CA GLU A 11 -5.31 -8.70 -17.84
C GLU A 11 -4.09 -9.57 -18.15
N ARG A 12 -3.63 -9.63 -19.41
CA ARG A 12 -2.39 -10.37 -19.75
C ARG A 12 -1.17 -9.85 -19.00
N VAL A 13 -1.03 -8.54 -18.83
CA VAL A 13 0.05 -7.94 -18.04
C VAL A 13 -0.06 -8.33 -16.57
N ARG A 14 -1.27 -8.35 -15.99
CA ARG A 14 -1.51 -8.80 -14.62
C ARG A 14 -1.10 -10.26 -14.47
N ASN A 15 -1.56 -11.13 -15.36
CA ASN A 15 -1.28 -12.57 -15.31
C ASN A 15 0.21 -12.86 -15.43
N ARG A 16 0.92 -12.17 -16.33
CA ARG A 16 2.38 -12.27 -16.45
C ARG A 16 3.08 -11.85 -15.17
N LYS A 17 2.74 -10.68 -14.60
CA LYS A 17 3.36 -10.19 -13.36
C LYS A 17 3.12 -11.14 -12.19
N MET A 18 1.93 -11.70 -12.08
CA MET A 18 1.61 -12.67 -11.02
C MET A 18 2.35 -14.00 -11.21
N ALA A 19 2.81 -14.33 -12.42
CA ALA A 19 3.61 -15.51 -12.69
C ALA A 19 5.12 -15.30 -12.39
N GLU A 20 5.59 -14.07 -12.20
CA GLU A 20 7.03 -13.75 -12.04
C GLU A 20 7.65 -14.38 -10.78
N SER A 21 6.91 -14.47 -9.66
CA SER A 21 7.37 -15.11 -8.43
C SER A 21 6.23 -15.37 -7.44
N PRO A 22 6.39 -16.25 -6.43
CA PRO A 22 5.41 -16.43 -5.35
C PRO A 22 5.08 -15.13 -4.63
N HIS A 23 6.09 -14.30 -4.34
CA HIS A 23 5.88 -12.99 -3.71
C HIS A 23 5.05 -12.04 -4.61
N ALA A 24 5.29 -12.03 -5.92
CA ALA A 24 4.49 -11.23 -6.86
C ALA A 24 3.03 -11.72 -6.94
N PHE A 25 2.81 -13.04 -6.87
CA PHE A 25 1.48 -13.65 -6.81
C PHE A 25 0.71 -13.23 -5.55
N VAL A 26 1.32 -13.40 -4.36
CA VAL A 26 0.73 -13.00 -3.07
C VAL A 26 0.30 -11.54 -3.04
N ARG A 27 1.02 -10.65 -3.72
CA ARG A 27 0.67 -9.23 -3.86
C ARG A 27 -0.49 -8.97 -4.83
N GLY A 28 -0.73 -9.87 -5.78
CA GLY A 28 -1.80 -9.78 -6.77
C GLY A 28 -3.09 -10.51 -6.39
N SER A 29 -3.07 -11.27 -5.29
CA SER A 29 -4.11 -12.22 -4.87
C SER A 29 -4.77 -11.88 -3.54
N THR A 30 -4.94 -10.58 -3.21
CA THR A 30 -5.55 -10.14 -1.95
C THR A 30 -6.93 -10.76 -1.67
N SER A 31 -7.71 -11.11 -2.71
CA SER A 31 -8.98 -11.83 -2.53
C SER A 31 -8.81 -13.22 -1.91
N LEU A 32 -7.76 -13.97 -2.29
CA LEU A 32 -7.49 -15.30 -1.73
C LEU A 32 -7.19 -15.24 -0.22
N PHE A 33 -6.50 -14.17 0.22
CA PHE A 33 -6.28 -13.92 1.64
C PHE A 33 -7.61 -13.76 2.40
N TYR A 34 -8.57 -13.00 1.84
CA TYR A 34 -9.87 -12.79 2.48
C TYR A 34 -10.81 -14.00 2.37
N GLU A 35 -10.72 -14.79 1.31
CA GLU A 35 -11.40 -16.09 1.22
C GLU A 35 -10.88 -17.07 2.27
N TRP A 36 -9.56 -17.07 2.52
CA TRP A 36 -8.96 -17.85 3.61
C TRP A 36 -9.46 -17.36 4.97
N LEU A 37 -9.48 -16.05 5.18
CA LEU A 37 -9.89 -15.43 6.44
C LEU A 37 -11.35 -15.79 6.80
N GLN A 38 -12.26 -15.76 5.83
CA GLN A 38 -13.68 -16.14 6.05
C GLN A 38 -13.84 -17.58 6.59
N LYS A 39 -12.89 -18.48 6.29
CA LYS A 39 -12.92 -19.87 6.75
C LYS A 39 -12.22 -20.07 8.10
N HIS A 40 -11.38 -19.13 8.53
CA HIS A 40 -10.46 -19.28 9.67
C HIS A 40 -10.55 -18.18 10.73
N ASP A 41 -11.51 -17.25 10.60
CA ASP A 41 -11.66 -16.06 11.48
C ASP A 41 -11.74 -16.41 12.97
N GLN A 42 -12.32 -17.56 13.31
CA GLN A 42 -12.46 -18.04 14.69
C GLN A 42 -11.11 -18.37 15.38
N GLY A 43 -10.04 -18.59 14.60
CA GLY A 43 -8.70 -18.90 15.12
C GLY A 43 -7.83 -17.69 15.40
N LEU A 44 -8.30 -16.47 15.07
CA LEU A 44 -7.53 -15.24 15.23
C LEU A 44 -7.88 -14.49 16.52
N PRO A 45 -6.91 -13.79 17.14
CA PRO A 45 -7.20 -12.87 18.24
C PRO A 45 -8.23 -11.81 17.81
N GLN A 46 -9.27 -11.65 18.61
CA GLN A 46 -10.36 -10.71 18.34
C GLN A 46 -9.98 -9.33 18.87
N GLY A 47 -9.61 -8.45 17.93
CA GLY A 47 -9.13 -7.11 18.21
C GLY A 47 -10.21 -6.03 18.22
N PRO A 48 -9.84 -4.81 18.64
CA PRO A 48 -10.69 -3.63 18.56
C PRO A 48 -11.08 -3.30 17.10
N ALA A 49 -12.22 -2.66 16.90
CA ALA A 49 -12.61 -2.14 15.60
C ALA A 49 -11.89 -0.80 15.32
N ILE A 50 -10.85 -0.83 14.49
CA ILE A 50 -10.07 0.35 14.08
C ILE A 50 -9.84 0.36 12.57
N TRP A 51 -9.43 1.48 11.99
CA TRP A 51 -9.02 1.50 10.59
C TRP A 51 -7.78 0.64 10.39
N ILE A 52 -7.89 -0.35 9.51
CA ILE A 52 -6.81 -1.21 9.05
C ILE A 52 -6.47 -0.90 7.59
N CYS A 53 -5.25 -1.20 7.16
CA CYS A 53 -4.82 -1.08 5.77
C CYS A 53 -5.62 -2.03 4.86
N GLY A 54 -5.85 -3.25 5.33
CA GLY A 54 -6.58 -4.29 4.61
C GLY A 54 -5.80 -4.93 3.45
N ASP A 55 -4.64 -4.41 3.08
CA ASP A 55 -3.68 -5.10 2.20
C ASP A 55 -2.24 -4.78 2.66
N CYS A 56 -2.02 -4.92 3.98
CA CYS A 56 -0.74 -4.58 4.60
C CYS A 56 0.34 -5.58 4.19
N HIS A 57 1.14 -5.21 3.18
CA HIS A 57 2.22 -6.04 2.67
C HIS A 57 3.48 -5.20 2.48
N LEU A 58 4.67 -5.80 2.40
CA LEU A 58 5.95 -5.10 2.35
C LEU A 58 5.98 -3.94 1.34
N GLY A 59 5.52 -4.17 0.11
CA GLY A 59 5.48 -3.15 -0.95
C GLY A 59 4.54 -1.95 -0.70
N ASN A 60 3.68 -2.02 0.32
CA ASN A 60 2.77 -0.97 0.76
C ASN A 60 3.32 -0.16 1.95
N LEU A 61 4.49 -0.51 2.49
CA LEU A 61 5.22 0.31 3.47
C LEU A 61 6.40 1.04 2.81
N GLY A 62 6.69 2.26 3.25
CA GLY A 62 7.87 3.02 2.82
C GLY A 62 7.78 4.51 3.16
N ALA A 63 8.75 5.28 2.67
CA ALA A 63 8.86 6.69 3.00
C ALA A 63 7.70 7.51 2.39
N LEU A 64 7.09 8.35 3.21
CA LEU A 64 6.07 9.32 2.85
C LEU A 64 6.44 10.70 3.40
N ALA A 65 6.39 11.71 2.55
CA ALA A 65 6.51 13.10 2.99
C ALA A 65 5.17 13.63 3.53
N ASP A 66 5.21 14.46 4.56
CA ASP A 66 4.08 15.30 4.98
C ASP A 66 4.05 16.63 4.21
N LEU A 67 3.17 17.55 4.61
CA LEU A 67 3.02 18.87 4.00
C LEU A 67 4.08 19.87 4.48
N GLU A 68 4.73 19.62 5.62
CA GLU A 68 5.82 20.41 6.17
C GLU A 68 7.21 19.99 5.64
N GLY A 69 7.29 18.88 4.90
CA GLY A 69 8.53 18.33 4.34
C GLY A 69 9.23 17.29 5.22
N GLY A 70 8.64 16.93 6.36
CA GLY A 70 9.04 15.78 7.16
C GLY A 70 8.80 14.47 6.42
N VAL A 71 9.62 13.46 6.69
CA VAL A 71 9.54 12.14 6.04
C VAL A 71 9.51 11.05 7.10
N ALA A 72 8.50 10.19 7.01
CA ALA A 72 8.34 9.03 7.89
C ALA A 72 8.10 7.74 7.06
N ILE A 73 8.44 6.59 7.63
CA ILE A 73 8.03 5.30 7.04
C ILE A 73 6.60 5.02 7.51
N GLN A 74 5.68 4.88 6.56
CA GLN A 74 4.25 4.71 6.79
C GLN A 74 3.64 3.76 5.75
N ILE A 75 2.38 3.39 5.96
CA ILE A 75 1.58 2.63 5.01
C ILE A 75 1.13 3.57 3.87
N ARG A 76 1.12 3.10 2.62
CA ARG A 76 0.94 3.95 1.43
C ARG A 76 -0.14 3.54 0.45
N ASP A 77 -0.84 2.43 0.69
CA ASP A 77 -1.95 1.97 -0.15
C ASP A 77 -3.15 1.62 0.74
N PHE A 78 -4.31 2.14 0.36
CA PHE A 78 -5.51 2.19 1.20
C PHE A 78 -6.76 1.74 0.42
N ASP A 79 -6.60 1.12 -0.74
CA ASP A 79 -7.74 0.61 -1.52
C ASP A 79 -8.66 -0.31 -0.70
N GLN A 80 -8.04 -1.16 0.13
CA GLN A 80 -8.69 -2.19 0.92
C GLN A 80 -8.99 -1.72 2.35
N THR A 81 -8.79 -0.44 2.65
CA THR A 81 -8.95 0.06 4.03
C THR A 81 -10.41 -0.02 4.47
N VAL A 82 -10.60 -0.52 5.69
CA VAL A 82 -11.89 -0.64 6.38
C VAL A 82 -11.67 -0.46 7.87
N ILE A 83 -12.73 -0.23 8.64
CA ILE A 83 -12.70 -0.44 10.08
C ILE A 83 -12.82 -1.94 10.32
N GLY A 84 -11.78 -2.59 10.83
CA GLY A 84 -11.68 -4.04 10.94
C GLY A 84 -10.79 -4.49 12.10
N ASN A 85 -10.56 -5.80 12.19
CA ASN A 85 -9.69 -6.39 13.21
C ASN A 85 -8.20 -6.16 12.85
N PRO A 86 -7.39 -5.51 13.71
CA PRO A 86 -5.97 -5.25 13.45
C PRO A 86 -5.11 -6.50 13.25
N ALA A 87 -5.56 -7.68 13.71
CA ALA A 87 -4.87 -8.94 13.42
C ALA A 87 -4.72 -9.20 11.92
N HIS A 88 -5.67 -8.74 11.08
CA HIS A 88 -5.65 -9.00 9.65
C HIS A 88 -4.42 -8.41 8.97
N ASP A 89 -4.03 -7.18 9.34
CA ASP A 89 -2.84 -6.54 8.80
C ASP A 89 -1.54 -7.22 9.25
N LEU A 90 -1.50 -7.76 10.47
CA LEU A 90 -0.36 -8.53 10.97
C LEU A 90 -0.19 -9.84 10.19
N VAL A 91 -1.26 -10.60 9.98
CA VAL A 91 -1.21 -11.84 9.20
C VAL A 91 -0.84 -11.53 7.75
N ARG A 92 -1.45 -10.49 7.15
CA ARG A 92 -1.18 -10.08 5.77
C ARG A 92 0.28 -9.68 5.57
N LEU A 93 0.86 -8.94 6.51
CA LEU A 93 2.26 -8.52 6.47
C LEU A 93 3.20 -9.69 6.70
N GLY A 94 2.87 -10.58 7.66
CA GLY A 94 3.59 -11.82 7.91
C GLY A 94 3.66 -12.71 6.66
N LEU A 95 2.53 -12.92 5.98
CA LEU A 95 2.47 -13.65 4.70
C LEU A 95 3.33 -12.98 3.62
N SER A 96 3.31 -11.65 3.52
CA SER A 96 4.13 -10.92 2.58
C SER A 96 5.63 -11.07 2.85
N LEU A 97 6.06 -11.08 4.12
CA LEU A 97 7.46 -11.23 4.49
C LEU A 97 7.92 -12.68 4.32
N ALA A 98 7.11 -13.65 4.72
CA ALA A 98 7.44 -15.06 4.57
C ALA A 98 7.53 -15.50 3.10
N SER A 99 6.65 -14.97 2.23
CA SER A 99 6.76 -15.20 0.77
C SER A 99 8.01 -14.55 0.16
N ALA A 100 8.48 -13.41 0.70
CA ALA A 100 9.73 -12.77 0.28
C ALA A 100 10.96 -13.58 0.73
N ILE A 101 10.97 -14.09 1.97
CA ILE A 101 11.99 -15.02 2.48
C ILE A 101 12.08 -16.26 1.58
N ARG A 102 10.94 -16.86 1.24
CA ARG A 102 10.87 -18.01 0.33
C ARG A 102 11.36 -17.69 -1.07
N SER A 103 11.07 -16.50 -1.59
CA SER A 103 11.60 -16.05 -2.88
C SER A 103 13.10 -15.73 -2.85
N SER A 104 13.70 -15.63 -1.66
CA SER A 104 15.13 -15.35 -1.44
C SER A 104 15.92 -16.60 -1.03
N ASP A 105 15.33 -17.79 -1.15
CA ASP A 105 15.93 -19.10 -0.78
C ASP A 105 16.49 -19.17 0.66
N LEU A 106 15.86 -18.43 1.58
CA LEU A 106 16.23 -18.44 3.00
C LEU A 106 15.56 -19.60 3.76
N PRO A 107 16.21 -20.15 4.79
CA PRO A 107 15.69 -21.31 5.52
C PRO A 107 14.45 -20.98 6.36
N GLY A 108 13.62 -21.99 6.64
CA GLY A 108 12.36 -21.83 7.39
C GLY A 108 12.53 -21.24 8.80
N VAL A 109 13.67 -21.48 9.46
CA VAL A 109 14.02 -20.86 10.75
C VAL A 109 14.02 -19.32 10.67
N THR A 110 14.41 -18.75 9.53
CA THR A 110 14.34 -17.31 9.30
C THR A 110 12.90 -16.80 9.30
N THR A 111 11.95 -17.59 8.78
CA THR A 111 10.52 -17.22 8.82
C THR A 111 9.99 -17.21 10.25
N ALA A 112 10.41 -18.17 11.09
CA ALA A 112 9.96 -18.25 12.48
C ALA A 112 10.42 -17.02 13.27
N HIS A 113 11.73 -16.76 13.28
CA HIS A 113 12.29 -15.59 13.95
C HIS A 113 11.72 -14.27 13.39
N MET A 114 11.45 -14.21 12.08
CA MET A 114 10.85 -13.03 11.44
C MET A 114 9.45 -12.75 12.00
N LEU A 115 8.59 -13.76 12.12
CA LEU A 115 7.23 -13.58 12.63
C LEU A 115 7.22 -13.20 14.11
N ASP A 116 8.11 -13.78 14.91
CA ASP A 116 8.26 -13.41 16.33
C ASP A 116 8.70 -11.95 16.47
N ASN A 117 9.70 -11.53 15.67
CA ASN A 117 10.17 -10.14 15.66
C ASN A 117 9.09 -9.18 15.16
N LEU A 118 8.31 -9.57 14.13
CA LEU A 118 7.18 -8.77 13.63
C LEU A 118 6.16 -8.51 14.74
N LEU A 119 5.75 -9.56 15.44
CA LEU A 119 4.77 -9.46 16.52
C LEU A 119 5.33 -8.66 17.71
N ALA A 120 6.58 -8.92 18.11
CA ALA A 120 7.25 -8.17 19.17
C ALA A 120 7.30 -6.67 18.85
N GLY A 121 7.70 -6.31 17.63
CA GLY A 121 7.74 -4.93 17.17
C GLY A 121 6.38 -4.24 17.20
N TYR A 122 5.33 -4.94 16.76
CA TYR A 122 3.96 -4.44 16.83
C TYR A 122 3.53 -4.16 18.27
N ILE A 123 3.77 -5.10 19.18
CA ILE A 123 3.36 -5.01 20.58
C ILE A 123 4.14 -3.92 21.32
N GLU A 124 5.43 -3.77 21.03
CA GLU A 124 6.32 -2.78 21.62
C GLU A 124 6.16 -1.38 21.02
N ALA A 125 5.27 -1.22 20.04
CA ALA A 125 4.98 0.06 19.42
C ALA A 125 4.60 1.10 20.49
N ARG A 126 5.47 2.11 20.60
CA ARG A 126 5.35 3.25 21.48
C ARG A 126 5.51 4.50 20.64
N ALA A 127 4.79 5.55 20.98
CA ALA A 127 5.04 6.89 20.43
C ALA A 127 6.48 7.30 20.83
N VAL A 128 7.44 7.00 19.97
CA VAL A 128 8.83 7.47 20.10
C VAL A 128 8.92 8.72 19.23
N PRO A 129 9.58 9.81 19.70
CA PRO A 129 9.87 10.98 18.86
C PRO A 129 10.56 10.53 17.57
N SER A 130 10.33 11.25 16.47
CA SER A 130 10.82 10.99 15.11
C SER A 130 12.31 10.61 15.02
N GLY A 131 12.61 9.34 15.30
CA GLY A 131 13.98 8.82 15.41
C GLY A 131 14.06 7.28 15.48
N ALA A 132 12.92 6.59 15.60
CA ALA A 132 12.86 5.12 15.71
C ALA A 132 13.30 4.36 14.45
N ALA A 133 13.56 5.06 13.34
CA ALA A 133 14.31 4.50 12.21
C ALA A 133 15.75 4.10 12.59
N GLY A 134 16.21 4.45 13.79
CA GLY A 134 17.56 4.28 14.31
C GLY A 134 18.13 2.85 14.41
N ARG A 135 17.34 1.78 14.25
CA ARG A 135 17.86 0.41 14.41
C ARG A 135 17.95 -0.43 13.13
N SER A 136 17.30 -0.06 12.03
CA SER A 136 17.48 -0.72 10.72
C SER A 136 18.22 0.19 9.73
N ASP A 137 19.41 -0.24 9.29
CA ASP A 137 20.20 0.54 8.33
C ASP A 137 19.53 0.72 6.98
N ASP A 138 18.72 -0.25 6.54
CA ASP A 138 17.98 -0.15 5.28
C ASP A 138 16.87 0.92 5.36
N LEU A 139 16.16 0.99 6.49
CA LEU A 139 15.17 2.05 6.71
C LEU A 139 15.84 3.43 6.85
N LYS A 140 16.98 3.53 7.54
CA LYS A 140 17.77 4.79 7.59
C LYS A 140 18.21 5.21 6.20
N LYS A 141 18.75 4.29 5.40
CA LYS A 141 19.15 4.55 4.01
C LYS A 141 17.96 4.99 3.17
N LEU A 142 16.80 4.36 3.33
CA LEU A 142 15.57 4.73 2.65
C LEU A 142 15.15 6.17 3.00
N ILE A 143 15.11 6.54 4.28
CA ILE A 143 14.77 7.91 4.71
C ILE A 143 15.81 8.91 4.18
N LYS A 144 17.11 8.63 4.33
CA LYS A 144 18.19 9.49 3.85
C LYS A 144 18.11 9.71 2.33
N ARG A 145 17.76 8.67 1.57
CA ARG A 145 17.51 8.77 0.13
C ARG A 145 16.27 9.61 -0.14
N ALA A 146 15.15 9.33 0.54
CA ALA A 146 13.89 10.03 0.38
C ALA A 146 14.04 11.55 0.58
N VAL A 147 14.63 12.00 1.69
CA VAL A 147 14.80 13.43 2.02
C VAL A 147 15.61 14.19 0.96
N ARG A 148 16.55 13.53 0.27
CA ARG A 148 17.40 14.14 -0.77
C ARG A 148 16.71 14.26 -2.13
N ARG A 149 15.56 13.60 -2.32
CA ARG A 149 14.86 13.56 -3.60
C ARG A 149 14.26 14.90 -3.95
N ARG A 150 14.28 15.22 -5.24
CA ARG A 150 13.68 16.42 -5.84
C ARG A 150 12.88 16.02 -7.08
N TRP A 151 12.13 16.98 -7.63
CA TRP A 151 11.31 16.76 -8.83
C TRP A 151 12.08 16.10 -9.97
N HIS A 152 13.31 16.55 -10.26
CA HIS A 152 14.14 15.95 -11.30
C HIS A 152 14.36 14.43 -11.12
N ASN A 153 14.48 13.93 -9.89
CA ASN A 153 14.60 12.49 -9.66
C ASN A 153 13.30 11.76 -10.02
N LEU A 154 12.14 12.31 -9.63
CA LEU A 154 10.84 11.77 -9.99
C LEU A 154 10.65 11.80 -11.52
N ALA A 155 11.06 12.90 -12.16
CA ALA A 155 10.95 13.09 -13.59
C ALA A 155 11.86 12.14 -14.38
N THR A 156 13.07 11.90 -13.91
CA THR A 156 13.97 10.91 -14.52
C THR A 156 13.38 9.51 -14.42
N GLU A 157 12.87 9.11 -13.24
CA GLU A 157 12.33 7.76 -13.01
C GLU A 157 11.00 7.47 -13.72
N ARG A 158 10.15 8.50 -13.84
CA ARG A 158 8.77 8.34 -14.33
C ARG A 158 8.59 8.90 -15.73
N PHE A 159 9.29 9.98 -16.08
CA PHE A 159 9.09 10.71 -17.33
C PHE A 159 10.25 10.58 -18.32
N GLU A 160 11.22 9.69 -18.07
CA GLU A 160 12.41 9.50 -18.92
C GLU A 160 13.19 10.81 -19.13
N GLY A 161 13.18 11.69 -18.12
CA GLY A 161 13.82 13.00 -18.15
C GLY A 161 13.02 14.11 -18.87
N SER A 162 11.80 13.83 -19.32
CA SER A 162 10.93 14.86 -19.91
C SER A 162 10.35 15.79 -18.84
N ASP A 163 10.72 17.07 -18.91
CA ASP A 163 10.18 18.13 -18.06
C ASP A 163 9.00 18.84 -18.73
N GLY A 164 7.85 18.17 -18.79
CA GLY A 164 6.61 18.83 -19.22
C GLY A 164 5.56 17.96 -19.89
N ALA A 165 5.86 16.69 -20.17
CA ALA A 165 4.90 15.74 -20.72
C ALA A 165 5.13 14.34 -20.14
N LEU A 166 4.08 13.52 -20.13
CA LEU A 166 4.17 12.12 -19.75
C LEU A 166 4.65 11.29 -20.96
N PRO A 167 5.67 10.42 -20.83
CA PRO A 167 6.20 9.66 -21.96
C PRO A 167 5.18 8.62 -22.42
N ARG A 168 4.79 8.60 -23.70
CA ARG A 168 3.78 7.65 -24.22
C ARG A 168 4.39 6.27 -24.45
N ASN A 169 4.64 5.56 -23.35
CA ASN A 169 5.40 4.31 -23.31
C ASN A 169 4.58 3.17 -22.67
N ARG A 170 5.24 2.06 -22.30
CA ARG A 170 4.59 0.89 -21.66
C ARG A 170 3.92 1.21 -20.31
N ARG A 171 4.25 2.34 -19.67
CA ARG A 171 3.72 2.78 -18.36
C ARG A 171 2.63 3.84 -18.49
N PHE A 172 2.74 4.76 -19.45
CA PHE A 172 1.75 5.82 -19.66
C PHE A 172 1.16 5.74 -21.06
N TRP A 173 -0.09 5.29 -21.13
CA TRP A 173 -0.81 5.15 -22.38
C TRP A 173 -1.60 6.40 -22.72
N PRO A 174 -1.78 6.71 -24.01
CA PRO A 174 -2.67 7.79 -24.41
C PRO A 174 -4.10 7.51 -23.92
N LEU A 175 -4.74 8.55 -23.39
CA LEU A 175 -6.18 8.54 -23.09
C LEU A 175 -6.97 8.63 -24.40
N HIS A 176 -8.09 7.93 -24.48
CA HIS A 176 -9.02 8.11 -25.60
C HIS A 176 -9.62 9.53 -25.56
N ARG A 177 -10.02 10.10 -26.71
CA ARG A 177 -10.48 11.50 -26.80
C ARG A 177 -11.58 11.83 -25.77
N GLY A 178 -12.56 10.94 -25.63
CA GLY A 178 -13.63 11.08 -24.63
C GLY A 178 -13.14 10.98 -23.18
N GLU A 179 -12.28 10.02 -22.86
CA GLU A 179 -11.67 9.90 -21.52
C GLU A 179 -10.87 11.16 -21.16
N ARG A 180 -10.07 11.66 -22.11
CA ARG A 180 -9.20 12.81 -21.90
C ARG A 180 -10.01 14.06 -21.53
N GLY A 181 -11.13 14.32 -22.21
CA GLY A 181 -12.02 15.44 -21.87
C GLY A 181 -12.55 15.35 -20.44
N LYS A 182 -13.01 14.16 -20.03
CA LYS A 182 -13.54 13.91 -18.67
C LYS A 182 -12.45 14.06 -17.60
N VAL A 183 -11.25 13.51 -17.84
CA VAL A 183 -10.10 13.65 -16.93
C VAL A 183 -9.72 15.12 -16.74
N LEU A 184 -9.61 15.89 -17.83
CA LEU A 184 -9.25 17.29 -17.72
C LEU A 184 -10.31 18.10 -16.97
N SER A 185 -11.59 17.86 -17.24
CA SER A 185 -12.69 18.49 -16.51
C SER A 185 -12.66 18.14 -15.02
N PHE A 186 -12.45 16.87 -14.69
CA PHE A 186 -12.27 16.42 -13.30
C PHE A 186 -11.12 17.13 -12.60
N CYS A 187 -9.91 17.14 -13.19
CA CYS A 187 -8.76 17.82 -12.60
C CYS A 187 -8.96 19.33 -12.49
N HIS A 188 -9.69 19.94 -13.44
CA HIS A 188 -10.05 21.36 -13.36
C HIS A 188 -11.01 21.65 -12.21
N ASN A 189 -11.89 20.70 -11.85
CA ASN A 189 -12.88 20.86 -10.78
C ASN A 189 -12.38 20.37 -9.41
N LEU A 190 -11.37 19.51 -9.38
CA LEU A 190 -10.79 18.95 -8.17
C LEU A 190 -10.35 20.04 -7.18
N ASN A 191 -10.70 19.88 -5.90
CA ASN A 191 -10.10 20.68 -4.86
C ASN A 191 -8.65 20.23 -4.65
N MET A 192 -7.71 21.10 -5.06
CA MET A 192 -6.28 20.84 -4.98
C MET A 192 -5.66 21.29 -3.65
N LEU A 193 -6.42 21.94 -2.77
CA LEU A 193 -5.92 22.40 -1.48
C LEU A 193 -5.33 21.22 -0.71
N ALA A 194 -4.12 21.41 -0.17
CA ALA A 194 -3.40 20.44 0.66
C ALA A 194 -2.94 19.13 -0.03
N LEU A 195 -2.97 18.99 -1.36
CA LEU A 195 -2.40 17.80 -2.02
C LEU A 195 -0.86 17.76 -1.99
N THR A 196 -0.23 18.93 -2.04
CA THR A 196 1.22 19.16 -1.91
C THR A 196 1.47 20.40 -1.04
N PRO A 197 2.69 20.55 -0.46
CA PRO A 197 3.06 21.79 0.23
C PRO A 197 2.78 23.04 -0.61
N ASP A 198 3.16 23.00 -1.90
CA ASP A 198 2.94 24.12 -2.80
C ASP A 198 1.45 24.43 -3.04
N THR A 199 0.59 23.42 -3.17
CA THR A 199 -0.86 23.62 -3.33
C THR A 199 -1.52 24.11 -2.04
N ALA A 200 -0.98 23.78 -0.86
CA ALA A 200 -1.45 24.31 0.40
C ALA A 200 -1.18 25.82 0.50
N HIS A 201 -0.01 26.28 0.04
CA HIS A 201 0.37 27.70 0.10
C HIS A 201 -0.22 28.56 -1.02
N HIS A 202 -0.41 28.01 -2.23
CA HIS A 202 -0.80 28.79 -3.41
C HIS A 202 -2.24 28.53 -3.88
N GLY A 203 -2.89 27.49 -3.36
CA GLY A 203 -4.27 27.12 -3.72
C GLY A 203 -4.41 26.61 -5.16
N LYS A 204 -5.64 26.24 -5.53
CA LYS A 204 -6.00 25.63 -6.82
C LYS A 204 -5.79 26.55 -8.03
N ALA A 205 -6.10 27.84 -7.91
CA ALA A 205 -6.14 28.80 -9.02
C ALA A 205 -4.78 28.99 -9.72
N THR A 206 -3.68 28.58 -9.09
CA THR A 206 -2.33 28.70 -9.62
C THR A 206 -1.86 27.51 -10.43
N TRP A 207 -2.63 26.42 -10.49
CA TRP A 207 -2.22 25.16 -11.14
C TRP A 207 -3.00 24.89 -12.42
N LYS A 208 -2.28 24.50 -13.47
CA LYS A 208 -2.85 24.12 -14.77
C LYS A 208 -2.47 22.68 -15.10
N VAL A 209 -3.42 21.89 -15.57
CA VAL A 209 -3.14 20.55 -16.09
C VAL A 209 -2.44 20.70 -17.44
N VAL A 210 -1.23 20.15 -17.56
CA VAL A 210 -0.44 20.22 -18.79
C VAL A 210 -0.52 18.94 -19.61
N ASP A 211 -0.65 17.79 -18.95
CA ASP A 211 -0.76 16.50 -19.64
C ASP A 211 -1.49 15.47 -18.77
N ALA A 212 -2.06 14.45 -19.40
CA ALA A 212 -2.67 13.31 -18.73
C ALA A 212 -2.55 12.02 -19.55
N ALA A 213 -2.34 10.90 -18.87
CA ALA A 213 -2.18 9.59 -19.48
C ALA A 213 -2.76 8.49 -18.60
N TYR A 214 -3.23 7.41 -19.22
CA TYR A 214 -3.63 6.20 -18.49
C TYR A 214 -2.38 5.56 -17.89
N TRP A 215 -2.38 5.32 -16.58
CA TRP A 215 -1.19 4.86 -15.86
C TRP A 215 -1.23 3.35 -15.59
N ILE A 216 -0.43 2.60 -16.34
CA ILE A 216 -0.25 1.16 -16.14
C ILE A 216 0.73 0.91 -14.99
N LYS A 217 0.19 0.55 -13.82
CA LYS A 217 0.97 0.30 -12.60
C LYS A 217 0.24 -0.67 -11.68
N GLY A 218 1.01 -1.44 -10.91
CA GLY A 218 0.49 -2.45 -9.97
C GLY A 218 0.15 -3.78 -10.63
N CYS A 219 -0.31 -4.73 -9.82
CA CYS A 219 -0.92 -6.00 -10.25
C CYS A 219 -2.43 -5.94 -10.00
N SER A 220 -2.83 -5.62 -8.77
CA SER A 220 -4.24 -5.61 -8.32
C SER A 220 -5.09 -4.47 -8.88
N SER A 221 -4.47 -3.34 -9.26
CA SER A 221 -5.19 -2.20 -9.84
C SER A 221 -5.34 -2.25 -11.37
N LEU A 222 -4.79 -3.28 -12.04
CA LEU A 222 -4.90 -3.41 -13.50
C LEU A 222 -6.32 -3.80 -13.89
N GLY A 223 -6.93 -3.02 -14.76
CA GLY A 223 -8.34 -3.16 -15.16
C GLY A 223 -9.25 -2.07 -14.58
N HIS A 224 -8.80 -1.35 -13.55
CA HIS A 224 -9.50 -0.19 -13.01
C HIS A 224 -9.00 1.12 -13.64
N LEU A 225 -9.80 2.18 -13.51
CA LEU A 225 -9.40 3.51 -13.96
C LEU A 225 -8.24 4.02 -13.09
N ARG A 226 -7.11 4.30 -13.75
CA ARG A 226 -5.94 4.94 -13.14
C ARG A 226 -5.30 5.90 -14.11
N VAL A 227 -5.19 7.16 -13.71
CA VAL A 227 -4.73 8.24 -14.56
C VAL A 227 -3.61 8.99 -13.85
N ALA A 228 -2.52 9.24 -14.58
CA ALA A 228 -1.52 10.21 -14.21
C ALA A 228 -1.92 11.56 -14.80
N ALA A 229 -2.00 12.60 -13.97
CA ALA A 229 -2.18 13.98 -14.44
C ALA A 229 -0.98 14.82 -14.02
N LEU A 230 -0.35 15.47 -14.99
CA LEU A 230 0.78 16.36 -14.80
C LEU A 230 0.29 17.80 -14.74
N LEU A 231 0.64 18.52 -13.68
CA LEU A 231 0.23 19.90 -13.45
C LEU A 231 1.45 20.82 -13.40
N ARG A 232 1.25 22.06 -13.80
CA ARG A 232 2.22 23.15 -13.73
C ARG A 232 1.65 24.32 -12.93
N GLY A 233 2.40 24.75 -11.93
CA GLY A 233 2.11 25.88 -11.06
C GLY A 233 2.91 27.14 -11.43
N LYS A 234 2.89 28.14 -10.53
CA LYS A 234 3.76 29.33 -10.61
C LYS A 234 5.25 28.92 -10.60
N HIS A 235 6.10 29.77 -11.16
CA HIS A 235 7.56 29.54 -11.25
C HIS A 235 7.95 28.19 -11.86
N HIS A 236 7.13 27.67 -12.79
CA HIS A 236 7.33 26.37 -13.44
C HIS A 236 7.39 25.16 -12.48
N ARG A 237 6.88 25.29 -11.25
CA ARG A 237 6.74 24.15 -10.33
C ARG A 237 5.83 23.09 -10.94
N MET A 238 6.17 21.83 -10.76
CA MET A 238 5.46 20.71 -11.35
C MET A 238 4.89 19.80 -10.26
N ALA A 239 3.73 19.20 -10.54
CA ALA A 239 3.11 18.21 -9.65
C ALA A 239 2.56 17.04 -10.47
N LEU A 240 2.66 15.83 -9.93
CA LEU A 240 2.08 14.62 -10.52
C LEU A 240 0.95 14.11 -9.64
N LEU A 241 -0.25 13.99 -10.19
CA LEU A 241 -1.39 13.37 -9.54
C LEU A 241 -1.56 11.92 -9.98
N ASP A 242 -1.82 11.03 -9.01
CA ASP A 242 -2.31 9.66 -9.21
C ASP A 242 -3.81 9.65 -8.92
N VAL A 243 -4.63 9.67 -9.96
CA VAL A 243 -6.08 9.55 -9.88
C VAL A 243 -6.45 8.09 -10.03
N LYS A 244 -7.13 7.51 -9.04
CA LYS A 244 -7.40 6.08 -8.98
C LYS A 244 -8.86 5.82 -8.61
N GLU A 245 -9.49 4.89 -9.31
CA GLU A 245 -10.82 4.39 -8.98
C GLU A 245 -10.83 3.72 -7.62
N ALA A 246 -11.79 4.11 -6.79
CA ALA A 246 -12.06 3.49 -5.51
C ALA A 246 -13.12 2.41 -5.69
N THR A 247 -12.78 1.16 -5.41
CA THR A 247 -13.70 0.01 -5.55
C THR A 247 -14.17 -0.47 -4.18
N ALA A 248 -15.08 -1.45 -4.16
CA ALA A 248 -15.40 -2.16 -2.93
C ALA A 248 -14.14 -2.83 -2.35
N ALA A 249 -13.96 -2.76 -1.04
CA ALA A 249 -12.90 -3.49 -0.36
C ALA A 249 -13.28 -4.97 -0.27
N ALA A 250 -12.32 -5.86 -0.50
CA ALA A 250 -12.42 -7.27 -0.17
C ALA A 250 -12.27 -7.50 1.35
N ALA A 251 -11.60 -6.58 2.05
CA ALA A 251 -11.48 -6.60 3.49
C ALA A 251 -12.85 -6.46 4.16
N PRO A 252 -13.22 -7.36 5.10
CA PRO A 252 -14.48 -7.27 5.82
C PRO A 252 -14.41 -6.14 6.85
N ALA A 253 -15.44 -5.30 6.88
CA ALA A 253 -15.63 -4.36 7.98
C ALA A 253 -16.06 -5.12 9.24
N ALA A 254 -15.62 -4.65 10.42
CA ALA A 254 -16.03 -5.21 11.69
C ALA A 254 -17.54 -5.04 11.90
N PRO A 255 -18.22 -5.99 12.57
CA PRO A 255 -19.64 -5.89 12.88
C PRO A 255 -19.98 -4.57 13.60
N HIS A 256 -21.17 -4.05 13.35
CA HIS A 256 -21.70 -2.83 14.00
C HIS A 256 -20.87 -1.55 13.78
N THR A 257 -19.99 -1.52 12.78
CA THR A 257 -19.26 -0.31 12.39
C THR A 257 -19.97 0.45 11.26
N SER A 258 -19.87 1.78 11.29
CA SER A 258 -20.37 2.63 10.21
C SER A 258 -19.25 2.94 9.24
N MET A 259 -19.41 2.53 7.98
CA MET A 259 -18.46 2.78 6.91
C MET A 259 -18.95 3.88 5.97
N PRO A 260 -18.05 4.75 5.44
CA PRO A 260 -18.42 5.69 4.39
C PRO A 260 -19.03 4.97 3.19
N LYS A 261 -20.19 5.45 2.72
CA LYS A 261 -20.91 4.85 1.58
C LYS A 261 -20.11 4.99 0.28
N ASN A 262 -19.45 6.14 0.09
CA ASN A 262 -18.58 6.37 -1.05
C ASN A 262 -17.20 5.71 -0.82
N HIS A 263 -16.78 4.84 -1.74
CA HIS A 263 -15.51 4.14 -1.62
C HIS A 263 -14.29 5.07 -1.63
N ALA A 264 -14.33 6.21 -2.32
CA ALA A 264 -13.20 7.15 -2.31
C ALA A 264 -13.09 7.89 -0.97
N GLU A 265 -14.22 8.23 -0.35
CA GLU A 265 -14.26 8.79 1.01
C GLU A 265 -13.75 7.78 2.04
N ARG A 266 -14.12 6.49 1.89
CA ARG A 266 -13.56 5.40 2.70
C ARG A 266 -12.04 5.37 2.65
N VAL A 267 -11.47 5.38 1.44
CA VAL A 267 -10.02 5.34 1.23
C VAL A 267 -9.33 6.52 1.93
N ILE A 268 -9.89 7.73 1.82
CA ILE A 268 -9.30 8.92 2.47
C ILE A 268 -9.42 8.85 3.99
N ALA A 269 -10.59 8.45 4.52
CA ALA A 269 -10.80 8.32 5.96
C ALA A 269 -9.79 7.35 6.58
N GLY A 270 -9.62 6.16 5.98
CA GLY A 270 -8.61 5.19 6.41
C GLY A 270 -7.18 5.70 6.26
N ALA A 271 -6.85 6.36 5.13
CA ALA A 271 -5.52 6.94 4.93
C ALA A 271 -5.17 7.98 6.01
N LYS A 272 -6.12 8.84 6.39
CA LYS A 272 -5.93 9.83 7.47
C LYS A 272 -5.73 9.17 8.83
N ALA A 273 -6.51 8.13 9.13
CA ALA A 273 -6.41 7.42 10.40
C ALA A 273 -5.10 6.62 10.54
N ILE A 274 -4.57 6.07 9.44
CA ILE A 274 -3.45 5.11 9.46
C ILE A 274 -2.12 5.77 9.09
N SER A 275 -2.10 6.73 8.17
CA SER A 275 -0.87 7.34 7.63
C SER A 275 -1.09 8.81 7.23
N PRO A 276 -1.13 9.72 8.22
CA PRO A 276 -1.53 11.11 8.01
C PRO A 276 -0.67 11.84 6.97
N ASN A 277 0.64 11.54 6.88
CA ASN A 277 1.53 12.16 5.87
C ASN A 277 1.00 11.98 4.44
N LEU A 278 0.35 10.85 4.15
CA LEU A 278 -0.34 10.65 2.87
C LEU A 278 -1.81 11.03 2.94
N GLY A 279 -2.53 10.68 4.01
CA GLY A 279 -3.97 10.95 4.15
C GLY A 279 -4.36 12.42 4.01
N ASP A 280 -3.51 13.33 4.52
CA ASP A 280 -3.74 14.78 4.42
C ASP A 280 -3.40 15.33 3.03
N ARG A 281 -2.72 14.53 2.19
CA ARG A 281 -2.37 14.81 0.79
C ARG A 281 -3.28 14.11 -0.20
N MET A 282 -4.51 13.79 0.22
CA MET A 282 -5.50 13.10 -0.60
C MET A 282 -6.80 13.90 -0.76
N ALA A 283 -7.40 13.77 -1.93
CA ALA A 283 -8.72 14.31 -2.26
C ALA A 283 -9.54 13.25 -2.99
N CYS A 284 -10.88 13.35 -2.96
CA CYS A 284 -11.77 12.46 -3.70
C CYS A 284 -12.74 13.24 -4.57
N GLY A 285 -13.35 12.54 -5.52
CA GLY A 285 -14.44 13.06 -6.33
C GLY A 285 -15.03 12.00 -7.23
N LEU A 286 -15.81 12.43 -8.21
CA LEU A 286 -16.41 11.58 -9.22
C LEU A 286 -15.77 11.87 -10.58
N LEU A 287 -15.23 10.83 -11.22
CA LEU A 287 -14.74 10.88 -12.59
C LEU A 287 -15.60 9.96 -13.44
N ASP A 288 -16.42 10.55 -14.30
CA ASP A 288 -17.38 9.81 -15.15
C ASP A 288 -18.34 8.92 -14.32
N GLY A 289 -18.88 9.48 -13.23
CA GLY A 289 -19.74 8.77 -12.30
C GLY A 289 -19.03 7.76 -11.38
N LYS A 290 -17.73 7.50 -11.58
CA LYS A 290 -16.96 6.59 -10.75
C LYS A 290 -16.33 7.32 -9.56
N PRO A 291 -16.43 6.78 -8.33
CA PRO A 291 -15.68 7.31 -7.20
C PRO A 291 -14.19 7.13 -7.44
N VAL A 292 -13.45 8.24 -7.37
CA VAL A 292 -12.00 8.27 -7.49
C VAL A 292 -11.39 8.99 -6.31
N PHE A 293 -10.22 8.53 -5.89
CA PHE A 293 -9.34 9.28 -5.00
C PHE A 293 -8.11 9.74 -5.77
N VAL A 294 -7.52 10.82 -5.28
CA VAL A 294 -6.39 11.52 -5.87
C VAL A 294 -5.36 11.73 -4.79
N ARG A 295 -4.11 11.41 -5.11
CA ARG A 295 -2.95 11.85 -4.31
C ARG A 295 -1.96 12.56 -5.20
N ALA A 296 -1.28 13.56 -4.67
CA ALA A 296 -0.08 14.05 -5.33
C ALA A 296 1.11 13.17 -4.94
N ILE A 297 1.87 12.76 -5.95
CA ILE A 297 3.09 11.97 -5.78
C ILE A 297 4.23 12.92 -5.42
N SER A 298 4.71 12.84 -4.19
CA SER A 298 5.88 13.58 -3.76
C SER A 298 7.16 12.88 -4.23
N PRO A 299 8.23 13.60 -4.62
CA PRO A 299 9.52 12.99 -4.94
C PRO A 299 10.08 12.11 -3.80
N GLN A 300 9.78 12.49 -2.56
CA GLN A 300 10.16 11.80 -1.33
C GLN A 300 9.37 10.50 -1.10
N ASP A 301 8.21 10.33 -1.76
CA ASP A 301 7.39 9.13 -1.61
C ASP A 301 8.11 7.94 -2.26
N MET A 302 8.68 7.06 -1.43
CA MET A 302 9.49 5.93 -1.86
C MET A 302 8.94 4.61 -1.32
N LYS A 303 9.00 3.58 -2.19
CA LYS A 303 8.70 2.22 -1.77
C LYS A 303 9.85 1.67 -0.93
N LEU A 304 9.51 0.88 0.09
CA LEU A 304 10.47 -0.07 0.63
C LEU A 304 10.60 -1.22 -0.38
N GLU A 305 11.76 -1.30 -0.99
CA GLU A 305 12.16 -2.41 -1.87
C GLU A 305 13.30 -3.13 -1.16
N ILE A 306 13.14 -4.43 -0.97
CA ILE A 306 14.15 -5.30 -0.38
C ILE A 306 14.48 -6.33 -1.45
N ASP A 307 15.59 -6.11 -2.17
CA ASP A 307 15.96 -6.92 -3.32
C ASP A 307 16.52 -8.29 -2.90
N SER A 308 17.15 -8.36 -1.73
CA SER A 308 17.62 -9.60 -1.10
C SER A 308 17.66 -9.40 0.41
N LEU A 309 17.08 -10.33 1.15
CA LEU A 309 17.14 -10.36 2.60
C LEU A 309 18.30 -11.26 3.06
N THR A 310 19.10 -10.81 4.04
CA THR A 310 19.91 -11.73 4.85
C THR A 310 19.16 -12.12 6.12
N GLY A 311 19.55 -13.24 6.76
CA GLY A 311 18.88 -13.75 7.95
C GLY A 311 18.81 -12.76 9.13
N GLU A 312 19.87 -11.97 9.36
CA GLU A 312 19.93 -10.95 10.41
C GLU A 312 19.09 -9.72 10.05
N GLN A 313 19.23 -9.21 8.82
CA GLN A 313 18.45 -8.07 8.32
C GLN A 313 16.95 -8.33 8.39
N THR A 314 16.52 -9.56 8.13
CA THR A 314 15.11 -9.97 8.13
C THR A 314 14.44 -9.78 9.49
N GLN A 315 15.14 -10.10 10.58
CA GLN A 315 14.59 -9.97 11.93
C GLN A 315 14.46 -8.50 12.31
N THR A 316 15.52 -7.72 12.11
CA THR A 316 15.51 -6.29 12.42
C THR A 316 14.44 -5.56 11.61
N ILE A 317 14.33 -5.81 10.31
CA ILE A 317 13.33 -5.13 9.48
C ILE A 317 11.91 -5.53 9.86
N ALA A 318 11.67 -6.81 10.18
CA ALA A 318 10.36 -7.28 10.60
C ALA A 318 9.89 -6.61 11.88
N HIS A 319 10.77 -6.48 12.88
CA HIS A 319 10.47 -5.74 14.12
C HIS A 319 10.08 -4.30 13.83
N HIS A 320 10.81 -3.59 12.96
CA HIS A 320 10.47 -2.21 12.62
C HIS A 320 9.15 -2.10 11.85
N LEU A 321 8.90 -3.00 10.89
CA LEU A 321 7.64 -2.99 10.14
C LEU A 321 6.46 -3.28 11.07
N GLY A 322 6.63 -4.22 12.01
CA GLY A 322 5.69 -4.45 13.09
C GLY A 322 5.42 -3.18 13.90
N ALA A 323 6.47 -2.50 14.33
CA ALA A 323 6.36 -1.26 15.09
C ALA A 323 5.66 -0.13 14.31
N ILE A 324 5.91 0.00 13.01
CA ILE A 324 5.24 0.98 12.14
C ILE A 324 3.73 0.71 12.08
N VAL A 325 3.33 -0.54 11.83
CA VAL A 325 1.91 -0.91 11.80
C VAL A 325 1.28 -0.75 13.19
N GLY A 326 1.99 -1.16 14.25
CA GLY A 326 1.55 -1.02 15.63
C GLY A 326 1.33 0.43 16.04
N LEU A 327 2.20 1.35 15.62
CA LEU A 327 2.04 2.80 15.83
C LEU A 327 0.78 3.34 15.13
N SER A 328 0.59 2.98 13.86
CA SER A 328 -0.58 3.38 13.07
C SER A 328 -1.90 2.86 13.65
N HIS A 329 -1.90 1.69 14.31
CA HIS A 329 -3.07 1.16 14.98
C HIS A 329 -3.28 1.79 16.36
N ARG A 330 -2.21 1.90 17.16
CA ARG A 330 -2.25 2.45 18.51
C ARG A 330 -2.81 3.87 18.57
N GLN A 331 -2.43 4.74 17.62
CA GLN A 331 -2.87 6.14 17.61
C GLN A 331 -4.38 6.32 17.44
N GLN A 332 -5.11 5.26 17.06
CA GLN A 332 -6.57 5.26 16.91
C GLN A 332 -7.29 4.80 18.18
N MET A 333 -6.55 4.52 19.25
CA MET A 333 -7.06 3.88 20.46
C MET A 333 -6.59 4.58 21.72
N GLU A 334 -7.42 4.50 22.76
CA GLU A 334 -6.99 4.83 24.13
C GLU A 334 -5.93 3.84 24.62
N ASP A 335 -5.04 4.31 25.49
CA ASP A 335 -3.91 3.52 26.01
C ASP A 335 -4.36 2.23 26.71
N ALA A 336 -5.48 2.25 27.44
CA ALA A 336 -6.05 1.08 28.09
C ALA A 336 -6.48 0.00 27.08
N ALA A 337 -7.10 0.42 25.96
CA ALA A 337 -7.54 -0.50 24.91
C ALA A 337 -6.33 -1.11 24.17
N TRP A 338 -5.28 -0.33 23.93
CA TRP A 338 -4.02 -0.83 23.37
C TRP A 338 -3.33 -1.86 24.30
N GLN A 339 -3.29 -1.58 25.61
CA GLN A 339 -2.73 -2.49 26.60
C GLN A 339 -3.50 -3.81 26.68
N SER A 340 -4.84 -3.75 26.65
CA SER A 340 -5.69 -4.96 26.59
C SER A 340 -5.40 -5.75 25.32
N TRP A 341 -5.43 -5.10 24.16
CA TRP A 341 -5.20 -5.75 22.87
C TRP A 341 -3.84 -6.45 22.81
N THR A 342 -2.77 -5.75 23.18
CA THR A 342 -1.41 -6.33 23.15
C THR A 342 -1.19 -7.41 24.20
N LYS A 343 -1.92 -7.38 25.33
CA LYS A 343 -1.94 -8.48 26.30
C LYS A 343 -2.61 -9.73 25.72
N ASP A 344 -3.72 -9.57 25.00
CA ASP A 344 -4.40 -10.68 24.34
C ASP A 344 -3.56 -11.28 23.21
N LEU A 345 -2.84 -10.46 22.43
CA LEU A 345 -1.89 -10.93 21.42
C LEU A 345 -0.79 -11.82 22.03
N ARG A 346 -0.22 -11.44 23.19
CA ARG A 346 0.78 -12.24 23.90
C ARG A 346 0.19 -13.53 24.46
N ARG A 347 -0.95 -13.44 25.17
CA ARG A 347 -1.61 -14.61 25.76
C ARG A 347 -1.96 -15.66 24.70
N THR A 348 -2.41 -15.22 23.53
CA THR A 348 -2.75 -16.11 22.42
C THR A 348 -1.51 -16.69 21.74
N ALA A 349 -0.34 -16.05 21.88
CA ALA A 349 0.94 -16.61 21.46
C ALA A 349 1.46 -17.65 22.48
N ASP A 350 1.25 -17.43 23.78
CA ASP A 350 1.80 -18.25 24.87
C ASP A 350 0.90 -19.42 25.32
N ALA A 351 -0.32 -19.55 24.79
CA ALA A 351 -1.36 -20.43 25.34
C ALA A 351 -1.02 -21.94 25.35
N LYS A 352 0.02 -22.38 24.63
CA LYS A 352 0.57 -23.75 24.69
C LYS A 352 2.07 -23.71 24.36
N ALA A 353 2.92 -24.11 25.29
CA ALA A 353 4.39 -24.08 25.14
C ALA A 353 4.91 -24.85 23.89
N ASP A 354 4.16 -25.83 23.40
CA ASP A 354 4.50 -26.66 22.23
C ASP A 354 3.64 -26.36 20.98
N ALA A 355 2.69 -25.43 21.03
CA ALA A 355 1.86 -25.11 19.86
C ALA A 355 2.42 -23.88 19.13
N PRO A 356 2.39 -23.87 17.79
CA PRO A 356 2.78 -22.68 17.05
C PRO A 356 1.86 -21.49 17.39
N THR A 357 2.44 -20.28 17.42
CA THR A 357 1.65 -19.06 17.65
C THR A 357 0.53 -18.93 16.63
N TRP A 358 -0.58 -18.26 16.98
CA TRP A 358 -1.68 -17.99 16.06
C TRP A 358 -1.20 -17.35 14.74
N LEU A 359 -0.18 -16.49 14.82
CA LEU A 359 0.42 -15.81 13.68
C LEU A 359 1.20 -16.79 12.80
N TRP A 360 2.02 -17.66 13.41
CA TRP A 360 2.70 -18.72 12.67
C TRP A 360 1.72 -19.64 11.97
N ALA A 361 0.73 -20.18 12.70
CA ALA A 361 -0.25 -21.11 12.14
C ALA A 361 -1.00 -20.49 10.95
N SER A 362 -1.44 -19.23 11.09
CA SER A 362 -2.11 -18.49 10.03
C SER A 362 -1.22 -18.27 8.80
N VAL A 363 0.02 -17.82 9.01
CA VAL A 363 0.94 -17.51 7.91
C VAL A 363 1.38 -18.78 7.19
N VAL A 364 1.62 -19.89 7.88
CA VAL A 364 2.01 -21.16 7.25
C VAL A 364 0.88 -21.73 6.39
N ASP A 365 -0.35 -21.73 6.90
CA ASP A 365 -1.50 -22.22 6.14
C ASP A 365 -1.79 -21.33 4.91
N LEU A 366 -1.66 -20.00 5.07
CA LEU A 366 -1.72 -19.06 3.97
C LEU A 366 -0.61 -19.29 2.94
N LEU A 367 0.63 -19.54 3.37
CA LEU A 367 1.74 -19.85 2.45
C LEU A 367 1.47 -21.12 1.65
N ALA A 368 0.99 -22.18 2.30
CA ALA A 368 0.69 -23.45 1.63
C ALA A 368 -0.43 -23.26 0.58
N SER A 369 -1.53 -22.62 0.95
CA SER A 369 -2.65 -22.36 0.03
C SER A 369 -2.26 -21.40 -1.11
N HIS A 370 -1.44 -20.38 -0.85
CA HIS A 370 -0.97 -19.46 -1.88
C HIS A 370 0.07 -20.11 -2.81
N GLU A 371 0.93 -21.00 -2.31
CA GLU A 371 1.88 -21.74 -3.15
C GLU A 371 1.14 -22.64 -4.14
N LEU A 372 0.13 -23.39 -3.67
CA LEU A 372 -0.73 -24.20 -4.54
C LEU A 372 -1.37 -23.34 -5.63
N ALA A 373 -2.03 -22.23 -5.24
CA ALA A 373 -2.68 -21.33 -6.17
C ALA A 373 -1.71 -20.66 -7.16
N TYR A 374 -0.49 -20.35 -6.72
CA TYR A 374 0.58 -19.80 -7.56
C TYR A 374 1.03 -20.81 -8.62
N LEU A 375 1.29 -22.06 -8.25
CA LEU A 375 1.69 -23.11 -9.20
C LEU A 375 0.59 -23.39 -10.23
N ASP A 376 -0.67 -23.43 -9.81
CA ASP A 376 -1.81 -23.56 -10.71
C ASP A 376 -1.97 -22.34 -11.64
N HIS A 377 -1.69 -21.14 -11.15
CA HIS A 377 -1.64 -19.93 -11.98
C HIS A 377 -0.52 -20.01 -13.02
N CYS A 378 0.69 -20.41 -12.63
CA CYS A 378 1.82 -20.59 -13.54
C CYS A 378 1.54 -21.67 -14.60
N ARG A 379 0.93 -22.79 -14.20
CA ARG A 379 0.52 -23.85 -15.13
C ARG A 379 -0.46 -23.32 -16.17
N ARG A 380 -1.52 -22.61 -15.75
CA ARG A 380 -2.48 -21.99 -16.67
C ARG A 380 -1.82 -20.95 -17.58
N PHE A 381 -0.93 -20.12 -17.03
CA PHE A 381 -0.19 -19.12 -17.79
C PHE A 381 0.70 -19.75 -18.87
N ALA A 382 1.37 -20.86 -18.58
CA ALA A 382 2.20 -21.60 -19.53
C ALA A 382 1.39 -22.26 -20.67
N LEU A 383 0.14 -22.66 -20.38
CA LEU A 383 -0.76 -23.29 -21.35
C LEU A 383 -1.51 -22.29 -22.24
N ALA A 384 -1.71 -21.04 -21.78
CA ALA A 384 -2.48 -20.00 -22.47
C ALA A 384 -1.76 -19.34 -23.66
N LYS A 385 -0.94 -20.09 -24.41
CA LYS A 385 -0.22 -19.60 -25.59
C LYS A 385 -1.14 -19.06 -26.67
#